data_AF-A0A7J9WCK7-F1
#
_entry.id   AF-A0A7J9WCK7-F1
#
_cell.length_a   1.000
_cell.length_b   1.000
_cell.length_c   1.000
_cell.angle_alpha   90.00
_cell.angle_beta   90.00
_cell.angle_gamma   90.00
#
_symmetry.space_group_name_H-M   'P 1'
#
loop_
_entity.id
_entity.type
_entity.pdbx_description
1 polymer ?
#
loop_
_entity_poly.entity_id
_entity_poly.type
_entity_poly.pdbx_seq_one_letter_code
_entity_poly.pdbx_strand_id
1 'polypeptide(L)'
;MTATGARIIGHAPRILEEAPAIIAAGQALGISPEATTRQHLRPGVVYRPVRDAQPVAVWMAWWRDSPPAHASTLVHLACDLYATTAK
;
A
#
# COMPACT_ATOMS: atom_id res chain seq x y z
N MET A 1 0.99 -3.80 -11.52
CA MET A 1 0.79 -4.34 -10.15
C MET A 1 -0.41 -3.67 -9.54
N THR A 2 -1.27 -4.44 -8.88
CA THR A 2 -2.54 -3.97 -8.36
C THR A 2 -2.56 -4.18 -6.85
N ALA A 3 -2.72 -3.12 -6.07
CA ALA A 3 -2.87 -3.19 -4.62
C ALA A 3 -4.30 -2.72 -4.27
N THR A 4 -5.11 -3.53 -3.62
CA THR A 4 -6.52 -3.18 -3.33
C THR A 4 -6.62 -1.91 -2.46
N GLY A 5 -7.48 -0.97 -2.88
CA GLY A 5 -7.37 0.45 -2.57
C GLY A 5 -7.81 0.95 -1.19
N ALA A 6 -7.45 2.21 -0.93
CA ALA A 6 -7.65 2.92 0.32
C ALA A 6 -8.56 4.16 0.17
N ARG A 7 -9.51 4.35 1.11
CA ARG A 7 -10.31 5.58 1.25
C ARG A 7 -10.37 6.01 2.73
N ILE A 8 -9.76 7.13 3.11
CA ILE A 8 -9.79 7.61 4.49
C ILE A 8 -11.08 8.41 4.76
N ILE A 9 -11.80 8.09 5.85
CA ILE A 9 -12.89 8.92 6.40
C ILE A 9 -12.39 9.46 7.74
N GLY A 10 -11.91 10.70 7.73
CA GLY A 10 -11.36 11.40 8.90
C GLY A 10 -10.21 12.34 8.52
N HIS A 11 -10.08 13.47 9.21
CA HIS A 11 -8.97 14.41 9.02
C HIS A 11 -7.73 13.89 9.75
N ALA A 12 -6.72 13.45 9.00
CA ALA A 12 -5.40 13.12 9.56
C ALA A 12 -4.31 13.76 8.68
N PRO A 13 -3.32 14.45 9.27
CA PRO A 13 -2.25 15.07 8.51
C PRO A 13 -1.40 14.03 7.78
N ARG A 14 -0.76 14.50 6.72
CA ARG A 14 0.23 13.79 5.90
C ARG A 14 1.23 13.05 6.82
N ILE A 15 1.35 11.73 6.65
CA ILE A 15 2.54 10.85 6.80
C ILE A 15 2.06 9.43 7.19
N LEU A 16 2.50 8.41 6.43
CA LEU A 16 2.20 6.98 6.63
C LEU A 16 2.56 6.47 8.03
N GLU A 17 3.54 7.11 8.66
CA GLU A 17 4.11 6.70 9.95
C GLU A 17 3.39 7.27 11.18
N GLU A 18 2.65 8.38 11.05
CA GLU A 18 2.09 9.11 12.20
C GLU A 18 0.62 8.72 12.49
N ALA A 19 -0.14 8.46 11.44
CA ALA A 19 -1.52 7.97 11.54
C ALA A 19 -1.71 6.67 12.37
N PRO A 20 -0.80 5.67 12.34
CA PRO A 20 -0.98 4.41 13.06
C PRO A 20 -1.04 4.55 14.58
N ALA A 21 -0.34 5.51 15.18
CA ALA A 21 -0.34 5.69 16.64
C ALA A 21 -1.73 6.12 17.15
N ILE A 22 -2.41 7.01 16.42
CA ILE A 22 -3.76 7.50 16.75
C ILE A 22 -4.80 6.39 16.54
N ILE A 23 -4.59 5.50 15.56
CA ILE A 23 -5.43 4.30 15.34
C ILE A 23 -5.23 3.29 16.48
N ALA A 24 -3.98 3.03 16.88
CA ALA A 24 -3.67 2.12 18.00
C ALA A 24 -4.21 2.64 19.35
N ALA A 25 -4.28 3.97 19.53
CA ALA A 25 -4.92 4.60 20.67
C ALA A 25 -6.47 4.54 20.63
N GLY A 26 -7.07 3.99 19.57
CA GLY A 26 -8.53 3.89 19.40
C GLY A 26 -9.21 5.21 19.04
N GLN A 27 -8.46 6.21 18.58
CA GLN A 27 -8.96 7.57 18.33
C GLN A 27 -9.28 7.86 16.86
N ALA A 28 -8.93 6.93 15.95
CA ALA A 28 -9.20 7.08 14.52
C ALA A 28 -9.39 5.71 13.83
N LEU A 29 -10.02 5.75 12.66
CA LEU A 29 -10.01 4.67 11.67
C LEU A 29 -9.30 5.17 10.41
N GLY A 30 -8.55 4.29 9.76
CA GLY A 30 -7.90 4.55 8.49
C GLY A 30 -8.16 3.42 7.51
N ILE A 31 -8.10 3.72 6.21
CA ILE A 31 -7.98 2.69 5.19
C ILE A 31 -6.59 2.84 4.57
N SER A 32 -5.89 1.73 4.45
CA SER A 32 -4.58 1.61 3.81
C SER A 32 -4.64 0.53 2.73
N PRO A 33 -3.71 0.56 1.76
CA PRO A 33 -3.54 -0.57 0.86
C PRO A 33 -3.20 -1.83 1.65
N GLU A 34 -3.65 -2.99 1.16
CA GLU A 34 -3.33 -4.28 1.78
C GLU A 34 -1.81 -4.48 1.95
N ALA A 35 -0.99 -3.95 1.05
CA ALA A 35 0.47 -4.02 1.16
C ALA A 35 1.02 -3.48 2.49
N THR A 36 0.35 -2.50 3.11
CA THR A 36 0.73 -1.97 4.43
C THR A 36 0.66 -3.05 5.51
N THR A 37 -0.30 -3.97 5.44
CA THR A 37 -0.43 -5.07 6.41
C THR A 37 0.62 -6.15 6.22
N ARG A 38 1.33 -6.17 5.09
CA ARG A 38 2.40 -7.14 4.84
C ARG A 38 3.78 -6.55 5.11
N GLN A 39 3.97 -5.27 4.83
CA GLN A 39 5.28 -4.61 4.90
C GLN A 39 5.48 -3.79 6.16
N HIS A 40 4.40 -3.27 6.76
CA HIS A 40 4.44 -2.32 7.87
C HIS A 40 3.42 -2.71 8.94
N LEU A 41 3.46 -3.96 9.41
CA LEU A 41 2.61 -4.42 10.50
C LEU A 41 2.86 -3.59 11.77
N ARG A 42 1.77 -3.14 12.40
CA ARG A 42 1.82 -2.37 13.63
C ARG A 42 1.08 -3.12 14.73
N PRO A 43 1.75 -3.47 15.84
CA PRO A 43 1.10 -4.01 17.02
C PRO A 43 0.00 -3.08 17.53
N GLY A 44 -1.11 -3.64 18.02
CA GLY A 44 -2.24 -2.87 18.54
C GLY A 44 -3.21 -2.32 17.47
N VAL A 45 -2.95 -2.56 16.18
CA VAL A 45 -3.88 -2.22 15.10
C VAL A 45 -4.54 -3.48 14.56
N VAL A 46 -5.88 -3.49 14.53
CA VAL A 46 -6.66 -4.56 13.90
C VAL A 46 -6.91 -4.21 12.44
N TYR A 47 -6.43 -5.07 11.53
CA TYR A 47 -6.64 -4.93 10.09
C TYR A 47 -7.85 -5.75 9.64
N ARG A 48 -8.75 -5.14 8.86
CA ARG A 48 -9.92 -5.81 8.28
C ARG A 48 -10.01 -5.52 6.78
N PRO A 49 -10.18 -6.54 5.91
CA PRO A 49 -10.28 -6.32 4.47
C PRO A 49 -11.55 -5.54 4.11
N VAL A 50 -11.41 -4.56 3.22
CA VAL A 50 -12.52 -3.82 2.61
C VAL A 50 -12.88 -4.50 1.29
N ARG A 51 -14.08 -5.10 1.23
CA ARG A 51 -14.48 -5.96 0.10
C ARG A 51 -14.84 -5.20 -1.17
N ASP A 52 -15.37 -3.99 -1.01
CA ASP A 52 -15.87 -3.17 -2.13
C ASP A 52 -14.87 -2.09 -2.55
N ALA A 53 -13.61 -2.22 -2.16
CA ALA A 53 -12.56 -1.28 -2.52
C ALA A 53 -12.07 -1.54 -3.95
N GLN A 54 -12.10 -0.49 -4.78
CA GLN A 54 -11.47 -0.55 -6.10
C GLN A 54 -9.97 -0.76 -5.96
N PRO A 55 -9.34 -1.54 -6.85
CA PRO A 55 -7.90 -1.71 -6.79
C PRO A 55 -7.13 -0.44 -7.17
N VAL A 56 -6.05 -0.17 -6.43
CA VAL A 56 -5.10 0.92 -6.71
C VAL A 56 -3.98 0.40 -7.60
N ALA A 57 -3.77 1.08 -8.72
CA ALA A 57 -2.68 0.77 -9.64
C ALA A 57 -1.34 1.23 -9.05
N VAL A 58 -0.34 0.34 -9.09
CA VAL A 58 1.05 0.62 -8.71
C VAL A 58 1.91 0.69 -9.97
N TRP A 59 2.62 1.79 -10.12
CA TRP A 59 3.50 2.08 -11.24
C TRP A 59 4.95 2.18 -10.77
N MET A 60 5.87 1.59 -11.54
CA MET A 60 7.29 1.89 -11.41
C MET A 60 7.61 3.05 -12.35
N ALA A 61 8.23 4.09 -11.80
CA ALA A 61 8.58 5.29 -12.55
C ALA A 61 10.05 5.63 -12.33
N TRP A 62 10.66 6.19 -13.37
CA TRP A 62 12.04 6.66 -13.39
C TRP A 62 12.14 7.91 -14.26
N TRP A 63 13.24 8.64 -14.13
CA TRP A 63 13.53 9.79 -14.99
C TRP A 63 13.76 9.31 -16.43
N ARG A 64 13.20 10.04 -17.40
CA ARG A 64 13.25 9.68 -18.84
C ARG A 64 14.66 9.36 -19.31
N ASP A 65 15.63 10.17 -18.88
CA ASP A 65 17.02 10.10 -19.34
C ASP A 65 17.90 9.22 -18.46
N SER A 66 17.33 8.61 -17.42
CA SER A 66 18.04 7.72 -16.50
C SER A 66 17.16 6.53 -16.13
N PRO A 67 16.84 5.65 -17.11
CA PRO A 67 16.20 4.40 -16.80
C PRO A 67 17.16 3.48 -16.01
N PRO A 68 16.67 2.73 -15.02
CA PRO A 68 17.46 1.70 -14.36
C PRO A 68 17.98 0.68 -15.38
N ALA A 69 19.21 0.20 -15.16
CA ALA A 69 19.69 -0.96 -15.89
C ALA A 69 18.72 -2.13 -15.69
N HIS A 70 18.35 -2.81 -16.77
CA HIS A 70 17.40 -3.93 -16.76
C HIS A 70 15.98 -3.59 -16.26
N ALA A 71 15.48 -2.37 -16.54
CA ALA A 71 14.14 -1.94 -16.16
C ALA A 71 13.03 -2.94 -16.53
N SER A 72 13.10 -3.58 -17.70
CA SER A 72 12.12 -4.60 -18.11
C SER A 72 12.14 -5.83 -17.19
N THR A 73 13.32 -6.34 -16.88
CA THR A 73 13.51 -7.47 -15.94
C THR A 73 12.98 -7.11 -14.56
N LEU A 74 13.29 -5.91 -14.06
CA LEU A 74 12.78 -5.44 -12.77
C LEU A 74 11.25 -5.39 -12.75
N VAL A 75 10.64 -4.87 -13.83
CA VAL A 75 9.18 -4.79 -13.95
C VAL A 75 8.56 -6.18 -13.96
N HIS A 76 9.11 -7.12 -14.71
CA HIS A 76 8.61 -8.50 -14.77
C HIS A 76 8.71 -9.19 -13.41
N LEU A 77 9.87 -9.12 -12.74
CA LEU A 77 10.07 -9.72 -11.42
C LEU A 77 9.10 -9.16 -10.37
N ALA A 78 8.90 -7.83 -10.37
CA ALA A 78 7.96 -7.20 -9.46
C ALA A 78 6.50 -7.62 -9.77
N CYS A 79 6.11 -7.69 -11.04
CA CYS A 79 4.81 -8.18 -11.43
C CYS A 79 4.58 -9.63 -10.97
N ASP A 80 5.56 -10.52 -11.17
CA ASP A 80 5.46 -11.94 -10.77
C ASP A 80 5.34 -12.09 -9.24
N LEU A 81 6.16 -11.35 -8.48
CA LEU A 81 6.14 -11.36 -7.01
C LEU A 81 4.75 -10.98 -6.46
N TYR A 82 4.12 -9.98 -7.08
CA TYR A 82 2.84 -9.45 -6.60
C TYR A 82 1.61 -10.03 -7.30
N ALA A 83 1.77 -10.81 -8.38
CA ALA A 83 0.67 -11.57 -9.00
C ALA A 83 0.12 -12.65 -8.06
N THR A 84 0.97 -13.21 -7.21
CA THR A 84 0.63 -14.32 -6.29
C THR A 84 -0.05 -13.83 -5.00
N THR A 85 0.16 -12.57 -4.62
CA THR A 85 -0.39 -11.98 -3.38
C THR A 85 -1.80 -11.40 -3.54
N ALA A 86 -2.36 -11.44 -4.76
CA ALA A 86 -3.71 -10.96 -5.08
C ALA A 86 -4.81 -12.04 -4.93
N LYS A 87 -4.50 -13.17 -4.27
CA LYS A 87 -5.46 -14.26 -3.99
C LYS A 87 -5.84 -14.26 -2.52
#